data_AF-A0A7S1SC83-F1
#
_entry.id   AF-A0A7S1SC83-F1
#
_cell.length_a   1.000
_cell.length_b   1.000
_cell.length_c   1.000
_cell.angle_alpha   90.00
_cell.angle_beta   90.00
_cell.angle_gamma   90.00
#
_symmetry.space_group_name_H-M   'P 1'
#
loop_
_entity.id
_entity.type
_entity.pdbx_description
1 polymer ?
#
loop_
_entity_poly.entity_id
_entity_poly.type
_entity_poly.pdbx_seq_one_letter_code
_entity_poly.pdbx_strand_id
1 'polypeptide(L)'
;RASRNSPSCSRDSRDSRDSRSSSPAREVLADNGRAVFLVPRSPERQARKARLCPAPPEPFTRTPPGKQMHLPGVVESDEGLRKWLATEGPDLLDSLGPGPLDCVDVSHNGLTDAGVEMLVDFLLGRGQQTRRLKLFHNRLREPDSLCRFMEDPQCGVGAPRGLEELHLSHNLLRPACIERLLASVGARVAKQGRLRPPLWLRLEQNGELGIEPEDLPEEEAKHGLKLCLEAQLRKSGCNLKTCRHDADVHLIFHKQKK
;
A
#
# COMPACT_ATOMS: atom_id res chain seq x y z
N ARG A 1 67.62 -8.27 -6.20
CA ARG A 1 68.29 -8.50 -7.50
C ARG A 1 67.20 -8.67 -8.56
N ALA A 2 67.24 -7.80 -9.60
CA ALA A 2 66.53 -7.83 -10.91
C ALA A 2 64.99 -8.06 -10.90
N SER A 3 64.10 -7.10 -11.18
CA SER A 3 63.97 -6.11 -12.29
C SER A 3 63.55 -6.72 -13.64
N ARG A 4 62.36 -6.32 -14.13
CA ARG A 4 61.82 -6.22 -15.53
C ARG A 4 60.31 -5.90 -15.40
N ASN A 5 59.81 -4.66 -15.50
CA ASN A 5 59.63 -3.72 -16.63
C ASN A 5 58.77 -4.19 -17.83
N SER A 6 57.53 -3.68 -17.84
CA SER A 6 56.78 -3.02 -18.96
C SER A 6 56.26 -3.88 -20.14
N PRO A 7 55.33 -3.40 -21.02
CA PRO A 7 54.64 -2.10 -21.13
C PRO A 7 53.12 -2.12 -21.48
N SER A 8 52.60 -0.89 -21.61
CA SER A 8 51.31 -0.35 -22.08
C SER A 8 50.68 -0.88 -23.39
N CYS A 9 49.34 -0.83 -23.44
CA CYS A 9 48.49 -0.67 -24.64
C CYS A 9 47.29 0.21 -24.22
N SER A 10 47.19 1.48 -24.60
CA SER A 10 46.76 2.04 -25.90
C SER A 10 45.36 2.66 -25.74
N ARG A 11 45.35 4.00 -25.76
CA ARG A 11 44.17 4.86 -25.85
C ARG A 11 43.61 4.75 -27.27
N ASP A 12 42.34 4.35 -27.38
CA ASP A 12 41.57 4.56 -28.61
C ASP A 12 40.55 5.67 -28.39
N SER A 13 40.88 6.81 -28.98
CA SER A 13 39.98 7.91 -29.26
C SER A 13 39.02 7.49 -30.37
N ARG A 14 37.72 7.45 -30.09
CA ARG A 14 36.69 7.43 -31.13
C ARG A 14 35.82 8.67 -31.01
N ASP A 15 36.16 9.64 -31.86
CA ASP A 15 35.23 10.61 -32.41
C ASP A 15 34.02 9.88 -33.00
N SER A 16 32.83 10.23 -32.55
CA SER A 16 31.58 9.93 -33.26
C SER A 16 30.72 11.18 -33.25
N ARG A 17 30.94 12.00 -34.27
CA ARG A 17 30.01 13.04 -34.73
C ARG A 17 28.85 12.39 -35.50
N ASP A 18 27.78 13.16 -35.62
CA ASP A 18 26.60 12.97 -36.47
C ASP A 18 25.63 11.85 -36.00
N SER A 19 24.32 12.04 -35.87
CA SER A 19 23.41 12.93 -36.59
C SER A 19 22.18 13.18 -35.72
N ARG A 20 21.81 14.45 -35.51
CA ARG A 20 20.51 14.81 -34.96
C ARG A 20 19.44 14.64 -36.05
N SER A 21 18.75 13.51 -36.06
CA SER A 21 17.49 13.39 -36.81
C SER A 21 16.36 14.00 -35.99
N SER A 22 15.86 15.14 -36.45
CA SER A 22 14.68 15.80 -35.94
C SER A 22 13.45 14.91 -36.18
N SER A 23 12.98 14.23 -35.14
CA SER A 23 11.65 13.59 -35.18
C SER A 23 10.56 14.66 -35.09
N PRO A 24 9.47 14.54 -35.86
CA PRO A 24 8.36 15.48 -35.79
C PRO A 24 7.72 15.41 -34.40
N ALA A 25 7.43 16.60 -33.85
CA ALA A 25 6.74 16.77 -32.59
C ALA A 25 5.42 15.98 -32.61
N ARG A 26 5.36 14.92 -31.82
CA ARG A 26 4.12 14.23 -31.52
C ARG A 26 3.36 15.14 -30.56
N GLU A 27 2.28 15.76 -31.05
CA GLU A 27 1.27 16.41 -30.23
C GLU A 27 0.75 15.40 -29.21
N VAL A 28 1.32 15.45 -28.00
CA VAL A 28 0.71 14.83 -26.83
C VAL A 28 -0.39 15.78 -26.42
N LEU A 29 -1.63 15.41 -26.77
CA LEU A 29 -2.83 16.05 -26.25
C LEU A 29 -2.69 16.17 -24.73
N ALA A 30 -2.56 17.41 -24.26
CA ALA A 30 -2.51 17.74 -22.85
C ALA A 30 -3.83 17.32 -22.21
N ASP A 31 -3.77 16.25 -21.41
CA ASP A 31 -4.81 15.91 -20.44
C ASP A 31 -4.89 17.06 -19.43
N ASN A 32 -5.92 17.90 -19.59
CA ASN A 32 -6.19 19.07 -18.74
C ASN A 32 -6.71 18.61 -17.38
N GLY A 33 -5.84 17.96 -16.61
CA GLY A 33 -6.02 17.65 -15.20
C GLY A 33 -6.13 18.91 -14.36
N ARG A 34 -7.35 19.44 -14.25
CA ARG A 34 -7.69 20.47 -13.28
C ARG A 34 -8.13 19.78 -11.98
N ALA A 35 -7.19 19.54 -11.08
CA ALA A 35 -7.48 19.10 -9.72
C ALA A 35 -8.15 20.24 -8.93
N VAL A 36 -9.29 19.96 -8.28
CA VAL A 36 -9.91 20.87 -7.32
C VAL A 36 -10.36 20.09 -6.07
N PHE A 37 -9.91 20.65 -4.96
CA PHE A 37 -9.91 20.30 -3.53
C PHE A 37 -11.11 19.53 -2.94
N LEU A 38 -10.79 18.49 -2.16
CA LEU A 38 -11.69 17.94 -1.14
C LEU A 38 -11.54 18.76 0.16
N VAL A 39 -12.58 19.52 0.49
CA VAL A 39 -12.82 20.03 1.85
C VAL A 39 -13.81 19.09 2.53
N PRO A 40 -13.57 18.63 3.77
CA PRO A 40 -14.47 17.72 4.46
C PRO A 40 -15.85 18.35 4.64
N ARG A 41 -16.90 17.58 4.34
CA ARG A 41 -18.30 17.97 4.57
C ARG A 41 -18.73 17.51 5.95
N SER A 42 -19.28 18.42 6.75
CA SER A 42 -19.87 18.09 8.05
C SER A 42 -20.95 17.00 7.92
N PRO A 43 -21.26 16.28 9.02
CA PRO A 43 -22.35 15.31 9.06
C PRO A 43 -23.68 15.84 8.52
N GLU A 44 -24.00 17.13 8.71
CA GLU A 44 -25.26 17.70 8.21
C GLU A 44 -25.32 17.77 6.67
N ARG A 45 -24.17 17.94 5.99
CA ARG A 45 -24.13 17.98 4.52
C ARG A 45 -24.25 16.60 3.90
N GLN A 46 -23.78 15.55 4.57
CA GLN A 46 -23.99 14.16 4.16
C GLN A 46 -25.47 13.79 4.31
N ALA A 47 -26.07 14.10 5.48
CA ALA A 47 -27.49 13.87 5.73
C ALA A 47 -28.40 14.63 4.73
N ARG A 48 -28.02 15.85 4.34
CA ARG A 48 -28.75 16.63 3.34
C ARG A 48 -28.58 16.11 1.91
N LYS A 49 -27.41 15.57 1.55
CA LYS A 49 -27.17 14.96 0.22
C LYS A 49 -27.98 13.67 0.05
N ALA A 50 -28.03 12.83 1.08
CA ALA A 50 -28.80 11.58 1.09
C ALA A 50 -30.31 11.80 0.87
N ARG A 51 -30.85 12.97 1.27
CA ARG A 51 -32.26 13.32 1.06
C ARG A 51 -32.58 13.84 -0.35
N LEU A 52 -31.58 14.23 -1.14
CA LEU A 52 -31.80 14.98 -2.39
C LEU A 52 -31.50 14.17 -3.66
N CYS A 53 -30.79 13.05 -3.60
CA CYS A 53 -30.50 12.22 -4.78
C CYS A 53 -30.54 10.73 -4.43
N PRO A 54 -31.42 9.91 -5.07
CA PRO A 54 -31.47 8.45 -4.87
C PRO A 54 -30.43 7.67 -5.69
N ALA A 55 -29.51 8.36 -6.37
CA ALA A 55 -28.45 7.71 -7.12
C ALA A 55 -27.47 7.00 -6.15
N PRO A 56 -26.90 5.85 -6.55
CA PRO A 56 -25.92 5.15 -5.73
C PRO A 56 -24.74 6.07 -5.40
N PRO A 57 -24.19 5.98 -4.18
CA PRO A 57 -23.08 6.83 -3.76
C PRO A 57 -21.89 6.65 -4.70
N GLU A 58 -21.44 7.76 -5.30
CA GLU A 58 -20.20 7.76 -6.07
C GLU A 58 -18.98 7.74 -5.13
N PRO A 59 -17.92 7.01 -5.48
CA PRO A 59 -16.70 6.97 -4.69
C PRO A 59 -16.06 8.37 -4.56
N PHE A 60 -15.42 8.64 -3.42
CA PHE A 60 -14.80 9.94 -3.16
C PHE A 60 -13.68 10.32 -4.13
N THR A 61 -13.09 9.35 -4.81
CA THR A 61 -11.99 9.54 -5.76
C THR A 61 -12.29 8.80 -7.05
N ARG A 62 -11.73 9.29 -8.16
CA ARG A 62 -11.82 8.60 -9.45
C ARG A 62 -11.13 7.25 -9.38
N THR A 63 -11.72 6.25 -10.00
CA THR A 63 -11.12 4.92 -10.16
C THR A 63 -9.79 5.06 -10.90
N PRO A 64 -8.66 4.60 -10.32
CA PRO A 64 -7.38 4.57 -11.01
C PRO A 64 -7.43 3.70 -12.30
N PRO A 65 -6.35 3.59 -13.09
CA PRO A 65 -6.23 2.48 -14.03
C PRO A 65 -5.91 1.16 -13.30
N GLY A 66 -6.31 0.02 -13.87
CA GLY A 66 -5.95 -1.33 -13.40
C GLY A 66 -7.12 -2.17 -12.89
N LYS A 67 -6.82 -3.39 -12.42
CA LYS A 67 -7.82 -4.29 -11.80
C LYS A 67 -7.99 -3.93 -10.33
N GLN A 68 -9.15 -3.44 -9.93
CA GLN A 68 -9.27 -2.91 -8.57
C GLN A 68 -10.70 -2.87 -8.07
N MET A 69 -10.81 -3.05 -6.75
CA MET A 69 -12.00 -2.82 -5.96
C MET A 69 -11.87 -1.43 -5.34
N HIS A 70 -12.64 -0.46 -5.84
CA HIS A 70 -12.50 0.95 -5.49
C HIS A 70 -13.79 1.46 -4.83
N LEU A 71 -13.85 1.38 -3.51
CA LEU A 71 -15.03 1.69 -2.69
C LEU A 71 -14.80 2.80 -1.65
N PRO A 72 -14.00 3.86 -1.90
CA PRO A 72 -13.76 4.86 -0.87
C PRO A 72 -15.02 5.66 -0.54
N GLY A 73 -15.53 5.51 0.67
CA GLY A 73 -16.77 6.15 1.14
C GLY A 73 -18.06 5.62 0.52
N VAL A 74 -18.02 4.46 -0.14
CA VAL A 74 -19.17 3.89 -0.83
C VAL A 74 -20.03 3.04 0.12
N VAL A 75 -19.38 2.25 0.99
CA VAL A 75 -20.08 1.29 1.86
C VAL A 75 -20.45 1.89 3.22
N GLU A 76 -19.80 2.97 3.64
CA GLU A 76 -20.12 3.83 4.81
C GLU A 76 -20.11 3.15 6.21
N SER A 77 -20.14 1.83 6.30
CA SER A 77 -20.12 1.04 7.55
C SER A 77 -19.79 -0.43 7.30
N ASP A 78 -19.58 -1.20 8.38
CA ASP A 78 -19.39 -2.65 8.32
C ASP A 78 -20.61 -3.37 7.72
N GLU A 79 -21.83 -2.90 8.02
CA GLU A 79 -23.07 -3.49 7.48
C GLU A 79 -23.21 -3.20 5.98
N GLY A 80 -22.86 -1.98 5.55
CA GLY A 80 -22.84 -1.66 4.13
C GLY A 80 -21.80 -2.49 3.38
N LEU A 81 -20.62 -2.72 3.98
CA LEU A 81 -19.60 -3.58 3.40
C LEU A 81 -20.09 -5.03 3.30
N ARG A 82 -20.69 -5.57 4.37
CA ARG A 82 -21.29 -6.90 4.39
C ARG A 82 -22.31 -7.07 3.27
N LYS A 83 -23.24 -6.13 3.12
CA LYS A 83 -24.25 -6.15 2.06
C LYS A 83 -23.60 -6.13 0.67
N TRP A 84 -22.62 -5.26 0.47
CA TRP A 84 -21.90 -5.16 -0.79
C TRP A 84 -21.17 -6.46 -1.13
N LEU A 85 -20.44 -7.04 -0.18
CA LEU A 85 -19.73 -8.33 -0.33
C LEU A 85 -20.68 -9.50 -0.62
N ALA A 86 -21.92 -9.45 -0.14
CA ALA A 86 -22.92 -10.49 -0.38
C ALA A 86 -23.64 -10.35 -1.73
N THR A 87 -23.60 -9.18 -2.36
CA THR A 87 -24.42 -8.87 -3.55
C THR A 87 -23.55 -8.51 -4.74
N GLU A 88 -22.85 -7.38 -4.69
CA GLU A 88 -22.09 -6.81 -5.80
C GLU A 88 -20.63 -7.33 -5.85
N GLY A 89 -20.08 -7.70 -4.71
CA GLY A 89 -18.68 -8.12 -4.57
C GLY A 89 -18.27 -9.29 -5.46
N PRO A 90 -19.03 -10.42 -5.47
CA PRO A 90 -18.72 -11.57 -6.31
C PRO A 90 -18.71 -11.20 -7.80
N ASP A 91 -19.76 -10.52 -8.27
CA ASP A 91 -19.92 -10.11 -9.66
C ASP A 91 -18.79 -9.17 -10.11
N LEU A 92 -18.39 -8.23 -9.25
CA LEU A 92 -17.24 -7.36 -9.55
C LEU A 92 -15.97 -8.19 -9.73
N LEU A 93 -15.65 -9.10 -8.79
CA LEU A 93 -14.44 -9.91 -8.90
C LEU A 93 -14.45 -10.82 -10.12
N ASP A 94 -15.60 -11.40 -10.44
CA ASP A 94 -15.76 -12.24 -11.64
C ASP A 94 -15.53 -11.42 -12.92
N SER A 95 -16.03 -10.17 -12.97
CA SER A 95 -15.81 -9.26 -14.10
C SER A 95 -14.34 -8.82 -14.27
N LEU A 96 -13.60 -8.67 -13.16
CA LEU A 96 -12.16 -8.36 -13.18
C LEU A 96 -11.33 -9.57 -13.60
N GLY A 97 -11.91 -10.77 -13.50
CA GLY A 97 -11.30 -12.04 -13.86
C GLY A 97 -10.17 -12.47 -12.90
N PRO A 98 -9.53 -13.61 -13.17
CA PRO A 98 -8.53 -14.16 -12.27
C PRO A 98 -7.26 -13.31 -12.21
N GLY A 99 -6.48 -13.54 -11.14
CA GLY A 99 -5.19 -12.90 -10.89
C GLY A 99 -5.28 -11.80 -9.83
N PRO A 100 -4.14 -11.16 -9.52
CA PRO A 100 -4.08 -10.17 -8.45
C PRO A 100 -4.81 -8.89 -8.84
N LEU A 101 -5.48 -8.30 -7.86
CA LEU A 101 -5.92 -6.91 -7.93
C LEU A 101 -4.71 -5.99 -7.76
N ASP A 102 -4.68 -4.91 -8.52
CA ASP A 102 -3.71 -3.83 -8.36
C ASP A 102 -3.98 -3.02 -7.09
N CYS A 103 -5.25 -2.97 -6.64
CA CYS A 103 -5.66 -2.28 -5.43
C CYS A 103 -7.02 -2.77 -4.92
N VAL A 104 -7.14 -2.91 -3.60
CA VAL A 104 -8.41 -2.93 -2.87
C VAL A 104 -8.42 -1.69 -2.00
N ASP A 105 -9.32 -0.76 -2.28
CA ASP A 105 -9.46 0.51 -1.57
C ASP A 105 -10.87 0.60 -0.96
N VAL A 106 -10.94 0.42 0.36
CA VAL A 106 -12.18 0.60 1.14
C VAL A 106 -11.98 1.70 2.20
N SER A 107 -11.18 2.70 1.88
CA SER A 107 -10.93 3.85 2.76
C SER A 107 -12.19 4.70 3.01
N HIS A 108 -12.18 5.51 4.07
CA HIS A 108 -13.27 6.45 4.38
C HIS A 108 -14.67 5.83 4.59
N ASN A 109 -14.75 4.58 5.04
CA ASN A 109 -16.01 3.87 5.23
C ASN A 109 -16.37 3.65 6.70
N GLY A 110 -15.62 4.23 7.64
CA GLY A 110 -15.88 4.04 9.06
C GLY A 110 -15.81 2.59 9.52
N LEU A 111 -15.09 1.73 8.79
CA LEU A 111 -15.01 0.30 9.08
C LEU A 111 -14.35 0.04 10.42
N THR A 112 -14.83 -0.97 11.13
CA THR A 112 -14.18 -1.51 12.33
C THR A 112 -13.36 -2.75 12.00
N ASP A 113 -12.73 -3.34 13.02
CA ASP A 113 -11.97 -4.58 12.88
C ASP A 113 -12.85 -5.72 12.32
N ALA A 114 -14.14 -5.76 12.68
CA ALA A 114 -15.10 -6.74 12.17
C ALA A 114 -15.41 -6.54 10.67
N GLY A 115 -15.49 -5.29 10.21
CA GLY A 115 -15.64 -4.98 8.78
C GLY A 115 -14.45 -5.47 7.97
N VAL A 116 -13.24 -5.24 8.48
CA VAL A 116 -12.00 -5.70 7.82
C VAL A 116 -11.88 -7.22 7.87
N GLU A 117 -12.32 -7.87 8.95
CA GLU A 117 -12.39 -9.34 9.01
C GLU A 117 -13.27 -9.91 7.90
N MET A 118 -14.48 -9.37 7.69
CA MET A 118 -15.35 -9.81 6.58
C MET A 118 -14.70 -9.60 5.21
N LEU A 119 -14.01 -8.48 5.00
CA LEU A 119 -13.27 -8.24 3.76
C LEU A 119 -12.15 -9.26 3.56
N VAL A 120 -11.36 -9.53 4.61
CA VAL A 120 -10.27 -10.51 4.57
C VAL A 120 -10.80 -11.90 4.27
N ASP A 121 -11.87 -12.33 4.95
CA ASP A 121 -12.51 -13.63 4.70
C ASP A 121 -12.99 -13.75 3.27
N PHE A 122 -13.60 -12.69 2.73
CA PHE A 122 -14.04 -12.66 1.35
C PHE A 122 -12.89 -12.80 0.36
N LEU A 123 -11.78 -12.07 0.57
CA LEU A 123 -10.59 -12.16 -0.30
C LEU A 123 -9.93 -13.53 -0.19
N LEU A 124 -9.69 -14.04 1.02
CA LEU A 124 -9.05 -15.34 1.24
C LEU A 124 -9.91 -16.50 0.76
N GLY A 125 -11.21 -16.48 1.02
CA GLY A 125 -12.15 -17.52 0.59
C GLY A 125 -12.23 -17.66 -0.95
N ARG A 126 -11.90 -16.59 -1.67
CA ARG A 126 -11.81 -16.59 -3.14
C ARG A 126 -10.37 -16.74 -3.66
N GLY A 127 -9.37 -16.81 -2.79
CA GLY A 127 -7.96 -16.77 -3.16
C GLY A 127 -7.56 -15.50 -3.92
N GLN A 128 -8.29 -14.40 -3.67
CA GLN A 128 -8.16 -13.14 -4.40
C GLN A 128 -6.98 -12.34 -3.87
N GLN A 129 -5.86 -12.41 -4.58
CA GLN A 129 -4.66 -11.65 -4.26
C GLN A 129 -4.89 -10.15 -4.50
N THR A 130 -4.21 -9.29 -3.73
CA THR A 130 -4.11 -7.86 -4.01
C THR A 130 -2.69 -7.37 -3.74
N ARG A 131 -2.17 -6.50 -4.61
CA ARG A 131 -0.87 -5.86 -4.38
C ARG A 131 -0.94 -4.75 -3.34
N ARG A 132 -2.09 -4.06 -3.24
CA ARG A 132 -2.25 -2.92 -2.34
C ARG A 132 -3.58 -3.02 -1.64
N LEU A 133 -3.56 -2.92 -0.31
CA LEU A 133 -4.75 -2.89 0.52
C LEU A 133 -4.80 -1.56 1.27
N LYS A 134 -5.81 -0.75 0.95
CA LYS A 134 -6.00 0.58 1.52
C LYS A 134 -7.22 0.60 2.43
N LEU A 135 -6.94 0.88 3.70
CA LEU A 135 -7.87 0.84 4.81
C LEU A 135 -7.81 2.14 5.64
N PHE A 136 -7.27 3.22 5.06
CA PHE A 136 -7.08 4.49 5.75
C PHE A 136 -8.40 5.23 5.99
N HIS A 137 -8.45 6.11 7.00
CA HIS A 137 -9.68 6.81 7.41
C HIS A 137 -10.85 5.89 7.77
N ASN A 138 -10.57 4.82 8.51
CA ASN A 138 -11.58 3.95 9.12
C ASN A 138 -11.50 4.07 10.66
N ARG A 139 -11.99 3.08 11.40
CA ARG A 139 -12.02 3.04 12.87
C ARG A 139 -11.32 1.80 13.42
N LEU A 140 -10.28 1.35 12.72
CA LEU A 140 -9.54 0.14 13.08
C LEU A 140 -8.75 0.35 14.36
N ARG A 141 -8.74 -0.65 15.24
CA ARG A 141 -8.00 -0.62 16.51
C ARG A 141 -6.99 -1.76 16.59
N GLU A 142 -7.48 -2.98 16.39
CA GLU A 142 -6.72 -4.23 16.50
C GLU A 142 -7.19 -5.26 15.46
N PRO A 143 -7.09 -4.97 14.14
CA PRO A 143 -7.59 -5.85 13.09
C PRO A 143 -6.71 -7.10 12.89
N ASP A 144 -6.81 -8.08 13.78
CA ASP A 144 -6.03 -9.32 13.76
C ASP A 144 -6.24 -10.15 12.47
N SER A 145 -7.35 -9.95 11.78
CA SER A 145 -7.60 -10.52 10.45
C SER A 145 -6.53 -10.13 9.43
N LEU A 146 -5.90 -8.96 9.57
CA LEU A 146 -4.79 -8.55 8.70
C LEU A 146 -3.53 -9.38 8.94
N CYS A 147 -3.25 -9.80 10.17
CA CYS A 147 -2.15 -10.73 10.48
C CYS A 147 -2.35 -12.04 9.71
N ARG A 148 -3.55 -12.63 9.79
CA ARG A 148 -3.93 -13.82 9.02
C ARG A 148 -3.78 -13.61 7.51
N PHE A 149 -4.23 -12.47 7.00
CA PHE A 149 -4.10 -12.15 5.57
C PHE A 149 -2.64 -12.04 5.12
N MET A 150 -1.79 -11.37 5.89
CA MET A 150 -0.36 -11.22 5.59
C MET A 150 0.39 -12.55 5.66
N GLU A 151 -0.03 -13.45 6.56
CA GLU A 151 0.60 -14.76 6.71
C GLU A 151 0.19 -15.78 5.65
N ASP A 152 -0.93 -15.53 4.97
CA ASP A 152 -1.48 -16.43 3.97
C ASP A 152 -0.46 -16.73 2.85
N PRO A 153 -0.21 -18.00 2.50
CA PRO A 153 0.82 -18.37 1.54
C PRO A 153 0.52 -17.94 0.11
N GLN A 154 -0.74 -17.67 -0.23
CA GLN A 154 -1.18 -17.31 -1.57
C GLN A 154 -1.39 -15.80 -1.71
N CYS A 155 -2.04 -15.15 -0.74
CA CYS A 155 -2.46 -13.75 -0.82
C CYS A 155 -1.51 -12.81 -0.07
N GLY A 156 -0.84 -13.33 0.97
CA GLY A 156 -0.08 -12.54 1.92
C GLY A 156 1.26 -12.02 1.42
N VAL A 157 2.07 -11.54 2.36
CA VAL A 157 3.37 -10.94 2.05
C VAL A 157 4.37 -12.01 1.63
N GLY A 158 5.19 -11.68 0.63
CA GLY A 158 6.16 -12.61 0.02
C GLY A 158 5.55 -13.67 -0.90
N ALA A 159 4.22 -13.78 -0.99
CA ALA A 159 3.57 -14.64 -1.97
C ALA A 159 3.82 -14.11 -3.40
N PRO A 160 3.87 -14.97 -4.43
CA PRO A 160 3.99 -14.52 -5.82
C PRO A 160 2.79 -13.63 -6.20
N ARG A 161 3.03 -12.33 -6.40
CA ARG A 161 1.99 -11.31 -6.64
C ARG A 161 1.05 -11.06 -5.43
N GLY A 162 1.53 -11.36 -4.23
CA GLY A 162 0.83 -11.06 -2.98
C GLY A 162 0.88 -9.58 -2.61
N LEU A 163 0.67 -9.32 -1.31
CA LEU A 163 0.59 -7.98 -0.76
C LEU A 163 1.95 -7.25 -0.77
N GLU A 164 1.98 -6.06 -1.36
CA GLU A 164 3.15 -5.17 -1.46
C GLU A 164 2.98 -3.88 -0.64
N GLU A 165 1.74 -3.39 -0.46
CA GLU A 165 1.43 -2.19 0.32
C GLU A 165 0.20 -2.42 1.21
N LEU A 166 0.32 -2.07 2.49
CA LEU A 166 -0.77 -2.00 3.46
C LEU A 166 -0.86 -0.59 4.02
N HIS A 167 -2.00 0.07 3.79
CA HIS A 167 -2.20 1.47 4.16
C HIS A 167 -3.29 1.60 5.22
N LEU A 168 -2.87 1.91 6.46
CA LEU A 168 -3.69 1.95 7.67
C LEU A 168 -3.70 3.33 8.35
N SER A 169 -3.35 4.38 7.62
CA SER A 169 -3.25 5.73 8.16
C SER A 169 -4.62 6.28 8.59
N HIS A 170 -4.65 7.22 9.52
CA HIS A 170 -5.90 7.80 10.04
C HIS A 170 -6.90 6.77 10.59
N ASN A 171 -6.42 5.81 11.39
CA ASN A 171 -7.24 4.88 12.16
C ASN A 171 -7.04 5.14 13.67
N LEU A 172 -7.47 4.18 14.51
CA LEU A 172 -7.35 4.20 15.97
C LEU A 172 -6.45 3.05 16.44
N LEU A 173 -5.40 2.73 15.66
CA LEU A 173 -4.55 1.59 15.93
C LEU A 173 -3.85 1.72 17.28
N ARG A 174 -3.72 0.59 17.98
CA ARG A 174 -2.97 0.47 19.24
C ARG A 174 -1.53 -0.02 19.01
N PRO A 175 -0.59 0.29 19.93
CA PRO A 175 0.77 -0.26 19.95
C PRO A 175 0.87 -1.76 19.62
N ALA A 176 0.16 -2.58 20.39
CA ALA A 176 0.22 -4.03 20.29
C ALA A 176 -0.25 -4.54 18.91
N CYS A 177 -1.06 -3.77 18.18
CA CYS A 177 -1.44 -4.13 16.81
C CYS A 177 -0.23 -4.03 15.87
N ILE A 178 0.61 -2.99 15.97
CA ILE A 178 1.81 -2.85 15.13
C ILE A 178 2.77 -4.01 15.39
N GLU A 179 3.01 -4.33 16.67
CA GLU A 179 3.87 -5.45 17.06
C GLU A 179 3.38 -6.76 16.42
N ARG A 180 2.07 -7.04 16.49
CA ARG A 180 1.48 -8.24 15.87
C ARG A 180 1.62 -8.22 14.34
N LEU A 181 1.37 -7.09 13.69
CA LEU A 181 1.53 -6.96 12.24
C LEU A 181 2.98 -7.23 11.82
N LEU A 182 3.96 -6.63 12.52
CA LEU A 182 5.38 -6.83 12.24
C LEU A 182 5.84 -8.26 12.56
N ALA A 183 5.34 -8.87 13.64
CA ALA A 183 5.59 -10.27 13.96
C ALA A 183 5.08 -11.21 12.86
N SER A 184 3.88 -10.97 12.33
CA SER A 184 3.34 -11.74 11.19
C SER A 184 4.21 -11.62 9.93
N VAL A 185 4.71 -10.43 9.63
CA VAL A 185 5.66 -10.23 8.52
C VAL A 185 6.98 -10.94 8.80
N GLY A 186 7.51 -10.83 10.02
CA GLY A 186 8.72 -11.53 10.47
C GLY A 186 8.60 -13.05 10.35
N ALA A 187 7.44 -13.62 10.71
CA ALA A 187 7.16 -15.05 10.55
C ALA A 187 7.19 -15.48 9.07
N ARG A 188 6.75 -14.62 8.15
CA ARG A 188 6.88 -14.86 6.71
C ARG A 188 8.32 -14.77 6.23
N VAL A 189 9.06 -13.76 6.68
CA VAL A 189 10.49 -13.60 6.38
C VAL A 189 11.31 -14.81 6.86
N ALA A 190 11.03 -15.30 8.07
CA ALA A 190 11.72 -16.48 8.60
C ALA A 190 11.48 -17.75 7.75
N LYS A 191 10.30 -17.88 7.14
CA LYS A 191 9.94 -19.05 6.31
C LYS A 191 10.43 -18.93 4.86
N GLN A 192 10.36 -17.74 4.27
CA GLN A 192 10.58 -17.53 2.83
C GLN A 192 11.89 -16.82 2.51
N GLY A 193 12.60 -16.35 3.53
CA GLY A 193 13.68 -15.41 3.38
C GLY A 193 13.15 -14.01 3.09
N ARG A 194 13.91 -13.26 2.31
CA ARG A 194 13.75 -11.81 2.21
C ARG A 194 12.57 -11.41 1.34
N LEU A 195 11.86 -10.34 1.74
CA LEU A 195 10.75 -9.80 0.95
C LEU A 195 11.29 -8.98 -0.23
N ARG A 196 10.88 -9.37 -1.44
CA ARG A 196 11.20 -8.66 -2.69
C ARG A 196 9.93 -8.55 -3.55
N PRO A 197 9.29 -7.38 -3.63
CA PRO A 197 9.68 -6.10 -3.01
C PRO A 197 9.50 -6.08 -1.48
N PRO A 198 10.09 -5.09 -0.76
CA PRO A 198 9.77 -4.86 0.64
C PRO A 198 8.29 -4.48 0.82
N LEU A 199 7.70 -4.86 1.95
CA LEU A 199 6.33 -4.45 2.29
C LEU A 199 6.31 -2.96 2.64
N TRP A 200 5.38 -2.20 2.07
CA TRP A 200 5.10 -0.83 2.47
C TRP A 200 3.98 -0.78 3.49
N LEU A 201 4.33 -0.51 4.74
CA LEU A 201 3.38 -0.39 5.84
C LEU A 201 3.22 1.09 6.23
N ARG A 202 2.04 1.65 5.93
CA ARG A 202 1.72 3.07 6.14
C ARG A 202 0.82 3.24 7.35
N LEU A 203 1.32 3.96 8.36
CA LEU A 203 0.71 4.09 9.69
C LEU A 203 0.52 5.55 10.11
N GLU A 204 0.64 6.51 9.19
CA GLU A 204 0.56 7.93 9.48
C GLU A 204 -0.75 8.30 10.21
N GLN A 205 -0.70 9.26 11.13
CA GLN A 205 -1.90 9.85 11.75
C GLN A 205 -2.81 8.89 12.53
N ASN A 206 -2.26 7.84 13.14
CA ASN A 206 -2.94 7.05 14.15
C ASN A 206 -2.67 7.67 15.54
N GLY A 207 -3.64 8.44 16.06
CA GLY A 207 -3.44 9.26 17.27
C GLY A 207 -3.24 8.47 18.57
N GLU A 208 -3.71 7.23 18.63
CA GLU A 208 -3.61 6.35 19.81
C GLU A 208 -2.31 5.53 19.84
N LEU A 209 -1.44 5.65 18.83
CA LEU A 209 -0.24 4.80 18.78
C LEU A 209 0.73 5.05 19.92
N GLY A 210 0.94 6.30 20.34
CA GLY A 210 1.82 6.61 21.49
C GLY A 210 3.27 6.10 21.40
N ILE A 211 3.67 5.46 20.29
CA ILE A 211 5.00 4.93 20.04
C ILE A 211 5.75 5.91 19.15
N GLU A 212 6.96 6.28 19.56
CA GLU A 212 7.88 6.95 18.65
C GLU A 212 8.55 5.89 17.76
N PRO A 213 8.75 6.14 16.45
CA PRO A 213 9.34 5.16 15.53
C PRO A 213 10.69 4.59 15.97
N GLU A 214 11.41 5.34 16.81
CA GLU A 214 12.70 4.96 17.39
C GLU A 214 12.59 3.86 18.47
N ASP A 215 11.41 3.64 19.05
CA ASP A 215 11.19 2.64 20.11
C ASP A 215 10.88 1.24 19.56
N LEU A 216 10.46 1.15 18.29
CA LEU A 216 10.16 -0.12 17.62
C LEU A 216 11.40 -1.04 17.48
N PRO A 217 12.53 -0.59 16.88
CA PRO A 217 13.56 -1.47 16.32
C PRO A 217 14.18 -2.52 17.26
N GLU A 218 14.15 -2.30 18.58
CA GLU A 218 14.73 -3.24 19.55
C GLU A 218 13.94 -4.55 19.65
N GLU A 219 12.61 -4.50 19.49
CA GLU A 219 11.76 -5.69 19.56
C GLU A 219 11.76 -6.46 18.23
N GLU A 220 11.73 -5.78 17.07
CA GLU A 220 11.70 -6.51 15.79
C GLU A 220 13.05 -7.07 15.36
N ALA A 221 14.15 -6.52 15.89
CA ALA A 221 15.47 -7.14 15.75
C ALA A 221 15.46 -8.59 16.28
N LYS A 222 14.63 -8.91 17.28
CA LYS A 222 14.46 -10.27 17.81
C LYS A 222 13.87 -11.24 16.78
N HIS A 223 13.13 -10.73 15.80
CA HIS A 223 12.51 -11.52 14.74
C HIS A 223 13.33 -11.55 13.44
N GLY A 224 14.51 -10.92 13.42
CA GLY A 224 15.36 -10.84 12.24
C GLY A 224 14.79 -9.96 11.12
N LEU A 225 13.76 -9.16 11.42
CA LEU A 225 13.09 -8.31 10.45
C LEU A 225 13.86 -6.99 10.29
N LYS A 226 14.16 -6.61 9.04
CA LYS A 226 14.82 -5.32 8.77
C LYS A 226 13.78 -4.25 8.44
N LEU A 227 13.76 -3.18 9.23
CA LEU A 227 12.87 -2.04 9.05
C LEU A 227 13.60 -0.85 8.40
N CYS A 228 12.90 -0.13 7.52
CA CYS A 228 13.37 1.11 6.90
C CYS A 228 12.42 2.26 7.23
N LEU A 229 12.86 3.13 8.13
CA LEU A 229 12.13 4.34 8.55
C LEU A 229 12.38 5.52 7.59
N GLU A 230 13.40 5.44 6.76
CA GLU A 230 13.78 6.50 5.81
C GLU A 230 12.97 6.47 4.51
N ALA A 231 12.12 5.44 4.29
CA ALA A 231 11.40 5.26 3.04
C ALA A 231 10.49 6.45 2.67
N GLN A 232 10.07 7.24 3.67
CA GLN A 232 9.30 8.47 3.46
C GLN A 232 10.13 9.72 3.14
N LEU A 233 11.44 9.69 3.39
CA LEU A 233 12.29 10.85 3.19
C LEU A 233 12.52 11.10 1.71
N ARG A 234 12.38 12.37 1.30
CA ARG A 234 12.78 12.80 -0.04
C ARG A 234 14.27 12.49 -0.21
N LYS A 235 14.63 11.76 -1.28
CA LYS A 235 16.01 11.35 -1.62
C LYS A 235 16.60 10.21 -0.78
N SER A 236 15.79 9.42 -0.06
CA SER A 236 16.29 8.18 0.57
C SER A 236 16.83 7.16 -0.44
N GLY A 237 16.30 7.19 -1.67
CA GLY A 237 16.57 6.18 -2.71
C GLY A 237 15.66 4.95 -2.58
N CYS A 238 14.76 4.93 -1.62
CA CYS A 238 13.75 3.90 -1.43
C CYS A 238 12.50 4.20 -2.28
N ASN A 239 11.87 3.17 -2.83
CA ASN A 239 10.60 3.24 -3.56
C ASN A 239 9.79 1.94 -3.36
N LEU A 240 8.61 1.83 -3.97
CA LEU A 240 7.71 0.68 -3.80
C LEU A 240 8.40 -0.66 -4.06
N LYS A 241 9.36 -0.69 -5.00
CA LYS A 241 9.99 -1.92 -5.47
C LYS A 241 11.36 -2.18 -4.83
N THR A 242 12.04 -1.15 -4.32
CA THR A 242 13.42 -1.27 -3.87
C THR A 242 13.69 -0.49 -2.58
N CYS A 243 14.39 -1.13 -1.66
CA CYS A 243 14.95 -0.50 -0.46
C CYS A 243 16.45 -0.27 -0.65
N ARG A 244 16.94 0.96 -0.46
CA ARG A 244 18.38 1.26 -0.43
C ARG A 244 19.09 0.55 0.74
N HIS A 245 18.42 0.47 1.88
CA HIS A 245 18.91 -0.14 3.11
C HIS A 245 18.68 -1.63 3.21
N ASP A 246 18.19 -2.22 2.10
CA ASP A 246 18.00 -3.66 2.05
C ASP A 246 17.03 -4.19 3.12
N ALA A 247 16.03 -3.39 3.48
CA ALA A 247 15.01 -3.73 4.46
C ALA A 247 13.93 -4.64 3.87
N ASP A 248 13.20 -5.32 4.75
CA ASP A 248 12.04 -6.16 4.42
C ASP A 248 10.74 -5.36 4.51
N VAL A 249 10.69 -4.34 5.39
CA VAL A 249 9.54 -3.45 5.58
C VAL A 249 9.96 -2.00 5.48
N HIS A 250 9.25 -1.24 4.65
CA HIS A 250 9.24 0.22 4.68
C HIS A 250 8.12 0.67 5.61
N LEU A 251 8.50 1.29 6.72
CA LEU A 251 7.56 1.68 7.75
C LEU A 251 7.40 3.20 7.73
N ILE A 252 6.20 3.66 7.43
CA ILE A 252 5.89 5.07 7.19
C ILE A 252 5.09 5.63 8.36
N PHE A 253 5.73 6.50 9.15
CA PHE A 253 5.11 7.25 10.24
C PHE A 253 5.22 8.75 10.01
N HIS A 254 4.15 9.48 10.29
CA HIS A 254 4.26 10.92 10.50
C HIS A 254 4.43 11.22 11.98
N LYS A 255 5.52 11.91 12.31
CA LYS A 255 5.66 12.56 13.60
C LYS A 255 4.56 13.60 13.70
N GLN A 256 3.61 13.39 14.62
CA GLN A 256 2.66 14.45 14.92
C GLN A 256 3.49 15.63 15.45
N LYS A 257 3.40 16.78 14.78
CA LYS A 257 3.96 18.01 15.35
C LYS A 257 3.13 18.31 16.59
N LYS A 258 3.68 18.00 17.77
CA LYS A 258 3.14 18.42 19.06
C LYS A 258 3.04 19.94 19.10
#